data_AF-A0A8B6CZ42-F1
#
_entry.id   AF-A0A8B6CZ42-F1
#
_cell.length_a   1.000
_cell.length_b   1.000
_cell.length_c   1.000
_cell.angle_alpha   90.00
_cell.angle_beta   90.00
_cell.angle_gamma   90.00
#
_symmetry.space_group_name_H-M   'P 1'
#
loop_
_entity.id
_entity.type
_entity.pdbx_description
1 polymer ?
#
loop_
_entity_poly.entity_id
_entity_poly.type
_entity_poly.pdbx_seq_one_letter_code
_entity_poly.pdbx_strand_id
1 'polypeptide(L)'
;MLSLGYCKRKANRRPHIVLVVSDDQGWNDVSWHNPDVLTPNMDKLAKRGVRLENKYTVYTPTKFYKMAFDAGKFLKTPDLEGFDNLKKEELVLLAKHLKLDFKVSMRKQIIKNLVIDKLVDAEILGEEALELKVETVDAFKLKQLELEHKLKLKELEMKERLEMDKKEKEDEFKLKELKMKEKEKLKEFEMRERLEMEKMKIEMVKEENNTKVQQKSEYFDEQKIYVWFPDFVKKQSINIFHSLRKLLII
;
A
#
# COMPACT_ATOMS: atom_id res chain seq x y z
N MET A 1 -108.73 19.26 -28.19
CA MET A 1 -107.92 18.11 -28.65
C MET A 1 -106.49 18.58 -28.88
N LEU A 2 -105.57 18.26 -27.98
CA LEU A 2 -104.13 18.53 -28.17
C LEU A 2 -103.46 17.26 -28.70
N SER A 3 -102.95 17.34 -29.92
CA SER A 3 -102.18 16.29 -30.58
C SER A 3 -100.76 16.27 -30.00
N LEU A 4 -100.41 15.20 -29.26
CA LEU A 4 -99.02 14.92 -28.89
C LEU A 4 -98.29 14.37 -30.14
N GLY A 5 -97.42 15.19 -30.73
CA GLY A 5 -96.50 14.74 -31.77
C GLY A 5 -95.46 13.75 -31.21
N TYR A 6 -95.51 12.51 -31.67
CA TYR A 6 -94.52 11.49 -31.36
C TYR A 6 -93.24 11.71 -32.19
N CYS A 7 -92.18 12.25 -31.56
CA CYS A 7 -90.85 12.30 -32.18
C CYS A 7 -90.14 10.95 -31.95
N LYS A 8 -90.04 10.14 -33.01
CA LYS A 8 -89.29 8.89 -33.00
C LYS A 8 -87.79 9.19 -32.89
N ARG A 9 -87.21 9.10 -31.69
CA ARG A 9 -85.75 9.16 -31.50
C ARG A 9 -85.12 8.07 -32.38
N LYS A 10 -84.30 8.45 -33.37
CA LYS A 10 -83.40 7.51 -34.05
C LYS A 10 -82.55 6.85 -32.97
N ALA A 11 -82.62 5.52 -32.87
CA ALA A 11 -81.76 4.76 -31.98
C ALA A 11 -80.32 5.19 -32.23
N ASN A 12 -79.69 5.76 -31.20
CA ASN A 12 -78.36 6.33 -31.26
C ASN A 12 -77.35 5.18 -31.45
N ARG A 13 -77.19 4.73 -32.71
CA ARG A 13 -76.24 3.68 -33.07
C ARG A 13 -74.85 4.22 -32.76
N ARG A 14 -74.19 3.60 -31.78
CA ARG A 14 -72.82 3.95 -31.39
C ARG A 14 -71.94 3.91 -32.65
N PRO A 15 -71.18 4.97 -32.96
CA PRO A 15 -70.31 4.95 -34.12
C PRO A 15 -69.23 3.88 -33.94
N HIS A 16 -68.94 3.13 -34.99
CA HIS A 16 -67.75 2.29 -35.04
C HIS A 16 -66.55 3.17 -35.33
N ILE A 17 -65.49 3.03 -34.54
CA ILE A 17 -64.23 3.76 -34.72
C ILE A 17 -63.21 2.78 -35.28
N VAL A 18 -62.64 3.12 -36.44
CA VAL A 18 -61.55 2.36 -37.06
C VAL A 18 -60.29 3.21 -36.98
N LEU A 19 -59.29 2.71 -36.26
CA LEU A 19 -57.98 3.34 -36.15
C LEU A 19 -56.99 2.61 -37.07
N VAL A 20 -56.42 3.33 -38.02
CA VAL A 20 -55.36 2.82 -38.92
C VAL A 20 -54.08 3.58 -38.60
N VAL A 21 -53.01 2.83 -38.31
CA VAL A 21 -51.68 3.37 -37.98
C VAL A 21 -50.66 2.72 -38.90
N SER A 22 -49.81 3.54 -39.50
CA SER A 22 -48.65 3.14 -40.30
C SER A 22 -47.38 3.39 -39.50
N ASP A 23 -46.39 2.51 -39.66
CA ASP A 23 -45.05 2.70 -39.10
C ASP A 23 -44.19 3.50 -40.08
N ASP A 24 -43.31 4.36 -39.56
CA ASP A 24 -42.36 5.18 -40.33
C ASP A 24 -42.91 5.99 -41.53
N GLN A 25 -44.20 6.34 -41.53
CA GLN A 25 -44.76 7.20 -42.58
C GLN A 25 -44.33 8.66 -42.41
N GLY A 26 -43.56 9.16 -43.37
CA GLY A 26 -43.09 10.53 -43.44
C GLY A 26 -44.13 11.52 -43.98
N TRP A 27 -43.83 12.80 -43.79
CA TRP A 27 -44.67 13.91 -44.29
C TRP A 27 -44.85 13.88 -45.82
N ASN A 28 -43.81 13.46 -46.55
CA ASN A 28 -43.78 13.48 -48.01
C ASN A 28 -44.31 12.18 -48.66
N ASP A 29 -44.79 11.23 -47.87
CA ASP A 29 -45.20 9.89 -48.33
C ASP A 29 -46.68 9.82 -48.73
N VAL A 30 -47.30 10.96 -49.00
CA VAL A 30 -48.72 11.09 -49.35
C VAL A 30 -48.89 12.05 -50.52
N SER A 31 -49.83 11.72 -51.40
CA SER A 31 -50.08 12.45 -52.66
C SER A 31 -50.43 13.93 -52.48
N TRP A 32 -51.00 14.31 -51.34
CA TRP A 32 -51.33 15.71 -51.04
C TRP A 32 -50.15 16.55 -50.52
N HIS A 33 -48.99 15.92 -50.27
CA HIS A 33 -47.73 16.60 -49.99
C HIS A 33 -46.70 16.41 -51.10
N ASN A 34 -46.77 15.28 -51.81
CA ASN A 34 -45.87 14.96 -52.91
C ASN A 34 -46.66 14.54 -54.17
N PRO A 35 -46.61 15.28 -55.28
CA PRO A 35 -47.29 14.91 -56.52
C PRO A 35 -46.76 13.62 -57.16
N ASP A 36 -45.55 13.17 -56.82
CA ASP A 36 -44.94 11.96 -57.36
C ASP A 36 -45.44 10.68 -56.64
N VAL A 37 -46.12 10.83 -55.50
CA VAL A 37 -46.67 9.73 -54.71
C VAL A 37 -48.15 9.56 -55.02
N LEU A 38 -48.58 8.32 -55.30
CA LEU A 38 -49.98 8.01 -55.62
C LEU A 38 -50.67 7.28 -54.46
N THR A 39 -51.48 7.99 -53.67
CA THR A 39 -52.27 7.42 -52.57
C THR A 39 -53.78 7.65 -52.74
N PRO A 40 -54.43 7.07 -53.78
CA PRO A 40 -55.79 7.43 -54.18
C PRO A 40 -56.87 7.11 -53.13
N ASN A 41 -56.66 6.08 -52.30
CA ASN A 41 -57.60 5.74 -51.23
C ASN A 41 -57.47 6.68 -50.03
N MET A 42 -56.23 7.04 -49.67
CA MET A 42 -55.99 8.02 -48.60
C MET A 42 -56.46 9.41 -49.01
N ASP A 43 -56.28 9.80 -50.28
CA ASP A 43 -56.82 11.05 -50.85
C ASP A 43 -58.33 11.17 -50.68
N LYS A 44 -59.06 10.09 -50.98
CA LYS A 44 -60.52 10.06 -50.82
C LYS A 44 -60.92 10.26 -49.36
N LEU A 45 -60.18 9.66 -48.41
CA LEU A 45 -60.42 9.82 -46.98
C LEU A 45 -60.08 11.25 -46.53
N ALA A 46 -58.94 11.78 -46.95
CA ALA A 46 -58.50 13.14 -46.65
C ALA A 46 -59.49 14.20 -47.15
N LYS A 47 -60.02 14.06 -48.37
CA LYS A 47 -61.01 14.98 -48.96
C LYS A 47 -62.38 14.92 -48.27
N ARG A 48 -62.74 13.79 -47.67
CA ARG A 48 -64.02 13.59 -46.96
C ARG A 48 -63.92 13.85 -45.45
N GLY A 49 -62.71 13.99 -44.93
CA GLY A 49 -62.43 14.12 -43.51
C GLY A 49 -61.70 15.42 -43.18
N VAL A 50 -61.03 15.41 -42.02
CA VAL A 50 -60.19 16.51 -41.55
C VAL A 50 -58.73 16.06 -41.57
N ARG A 51 -57.86 16.89 -42.14
CA ARG A 51 -56.40 16.69 -42.09
C ARG A 51 -55.79 17.52 -40.97
N LEU A 52 -54.82 16.93 -40.28
CA LEU A 52 -54.05 17.59 -39.24
C LEU A 52 -52.64 17.87 -39.77
N GLU A 53 -52.45 19.05 -40.35
CA GLU A 53 -51.21 19.43 -41.05
C GLU A 53 -50.05 19.68 -40.07
N ASN A 54 -50.33 20.21 -38.88
CA ASN A 54 -49.30 20.55 -37.88
C ASN A 54 -49.27 19.52 -36.74
N LYS A 55 -49.27 18.23 -37.08
CA LYS A 55 -49.17 17.14 -36.08
C LYS A 55 -47.72 16.69 -35.94
N TYR A 56 -47.12 16.99 -34.80
CA TYR A 56 -45.78 16.52 -34.47
C TYR A 56 -45.85 15.25 -33.60
N THR A 57 -45.08 14.23 -33.99
CA THR A 57 -44.88 13.06 -33.15
C THR A 57 -43.81 13.38 -32.12
N VAL A 58 -44.11 13.08 -30.85
CA VAL A 58 -43.10 13.15 -29.79
C VAL A 58 -42.23 11.90 -29.89
N TYR A 59 -41.11 11.99 -30.61
CA TYR A 59 -40.07 10.97 -30.52
C TYR A 59 -39.31 11.16 -29.21
N THR A 60 -39.74 10.46 -28.17
CA THR A 60 -38.92 10.26 -26.97
C THR A 60 -38.66 8.77 -26.82
N PRO A 61 -37.45 8.28 -27.14
CA PRO A 61 -37.10 6.86 -26.93
C PRO A 61 -37.23 6.47 -25.45
N THR A 62 -37.30 7.45 -24.55
CA THR A 62 -37.35 7.26 -23.09
C THR A 62 -38.77 7.16 -22.50
N LYS A 63 -39.85 7.53 -23.22
CA LYS A 63 -41.20 7.60 -22.60
C LYS A 63 -42.09 6.37 -22.79
N PHE A 64 -41.78 5.47 -23.73
CA PHE A 64 -42.52 4.20 -23.85
C PHE A 64 -42.18 3.21 -22.71
N TYR A 65 -40.99 3.28 -22.12
CA TYR A 65 -40.60 2.43 -20.98
C TYR A 65 -41.31 2.77 -19.67
N LYS A 66 -41.96 3.94 -19.57
CA LYS A 66 -42.72 4.33 -18.38
C LYS A 66 -43.96 3.47 -18.13
N MET A 67 -44.38 2.65 -19.10
CA MET A 67 -45.57 1.80 -19.01
C MET A 67 -45.26 0.32 -18.81
N ALA A 68 -44.01 -0.14 -18.88
CA ALA A 68 -43.69 -1.57 -18.86
C ALA A 68 -43.32 -2.11 -17.46
N PHE A 69 -42.60 -1.35 -16.64
CA PHE A 69 -42.11 -1.82 -15.34
C PHE A 69 -42.95 -1.26 -14.18
N ASP A 70 -43.55 -2.17 -13.39
CA ASP A 70 -44.26 -1.85 -12.15
C ASP A 70 -43.47 -2.40 -10.96
N ALA A 71 -42.92 -1.47 -10.17
CA ALA A 71 -42.15 -1.79 -8.97
C ALA A 71 -42.96 -2.60 -7.93
N GLY A 72 -44.25 -2.31 -7.78
CA GLY A 72 -45.10 -3.02 -6.82
C GLY A 72 -45.42 -4.45 -7.27
N LYS A 73 -45.48 -4.69 -8.59
CA LYS A 73 -45.60 -6.05 -9.15
C LYS A 73 -44.29 -6.82 -9.00
N PHE A 74 -43.16 -6.19 -9.32
CA PHE A 74 -41.83 -6.80 -9.21
C PHE A 74 -41.52 -7.25 -7.77
N LEU A 75 -41.81 -6.43 -6.75
CA LEU A 75 -41.54 -6.78 -5.35
C LEU A 75 -42.35 -8.00 -4.84
N LYS A 76 -43.47 -8.34 -5.48
CA LYS A 76 -44.26 -9.53 -5.11
C LYS A 76 -43.67 -10.82 -5.66
N THR A 77 -43.04 -10.74 -6.83
CA THR A 77 -42.44 -11.87 -7.52
C THR A 77 -41.09 -11.41 -8.08
N PRO A 78 -40.06 -11.33 -7.23
CA PRO A 78 -38.77 -10.82 -7.63
C PRO A 78 -38.04 -11.87 -8.49
N ASP A 79 -37.59 -11.47 -9.66
CA ASP A 79 -36.76 -12.28 -10.56
C ASP A 79 -35.34 -11.73 -10.63
N LEU A 80 -34.35 -12.58 -10.34
CA LEU A 80 -32.93 -12.19 -10.35
C LEU A 80 -32.45 -11.79 -11.76
N GLU A 81 -32.84 -12.55 -12.78
CA GLU A 81 -32.51 -12.27 -14.17
C GLU A 81 -33.19 -11.00 -14.68
N GLY A 82 -34.46 -10.77 -14.32
CA GLY A 82 -35.16 -9.52 -14.63
C GLY A 82 -34.52 -8.33 -13.92
N PHE A 83 -34.15 -8.49 -12.65
CA PHE A 83 -33.47 -7.46 -11.86
C PHE A 83 -32.13 -7.03 -12.48
N ASP A 84 -31.33 -7.99 -12.93
CA ASP A 84 -30.01 -7.72 -13.53
C ASP A 84 -30.14 -6.85 -14.79
N ASN A 85 -31.17 -7.14 -15.58
CA ASN A 85 -31.48 -6.50 -16.85
C ASN A 85 -32.23 -5.16 -16.73
N LEU A 86 -32.66 -4.75 -15.52
CA LEU A 86 -33.39 -3.50 -15.32
C LEU A 86 -32.61 -2.29 -15.84
N LYS A 87 -33.34 -1.35 -16.44
CA LYS A 87 -32.80 -0.06 -16.88
C LYS A 87 -32.60 0.89 -15.71
N LYS A 88 -31.81 1.95 -15.93
CA LYS A 88 -31.54 2.94 -14.87
C LYS A 88 -32.83 3.60 -14.39
N GLU A 89 -33.75 3.89 -15.30
CA GLU A 89 -35.03 4.53 -15.00
C GLU A 89 -35.91 3.64 -14.11
N GLU A 90 -35.90 2.34 -14.36
CA GLU A 90 -36.66 1.32 -13.62
C GLU A 90 -36.09 1.13 -12.21
N LEU A 91 -34.76 1.08 -12.09
CA LEU A 91 -34.06 1.07 -10.80
C LEU A 91 -34.35 2.35 -9.99
N VAL A 92 -34.42 3.51 -10.65
CA VAL A 92 -34.82 4.78 -10.01
C VAL A 92 -36.27 4.74 -9.52
N LEU A 93 -37.17 4.11 -10.29
CA LEU A 93 -38.57 3.94 -9.87
C LEU A 93 -38.68 3.00 -8.67
N LEU A 94 -37.97 1.88 -8.71
CA LEU A 94 -37.89 0.90 -7.63
C LEU A 94 -37.29 1.53 -6.36
N ALA A 95 -36.19 2.27 -6.48
CA ALA A 95 -35.57 2.97 -5.37
C ALA A 95 -36.50 4.02 -4.74
N LYS A 96 -37.31 4.74 -5.54
CA LYS A 96 -38.35 5.63 -5.02
C LYS A 96 -39.43 4.87 -4.26
N HIS A 97 -39.86 3.73 -4.78
CA HIS A 97 -40.87 2.90 -4.13
C HIS A 97 -40.38 2.37 -2.78
N LEU A 98 -39.10 1.99 -2.71
CA LEU A 98 -38.40 1.55 -1.49
C LEU A 98 -38.01 2.70 -0.55
N LYS A 99 -38.29 3.97 -0.92
CA LYS A 99 -37.93 5.18 -0.16
C LYS A 99 -36.43 5.25 0.18
N LEU A 100 -35.59 4.90 -0.79
CA LEU A 100 -34.14 4.99 -0.69
C LEU A 100 -33.64 6.42 -0.88
N ASP A 101 -32.57 6.79 -0.16
CA ASP A 101 -31.84 8.03 -0.38
C ASP A 101 -30.85 7.86 -1.53
N PHE A 102 -31.18 8.42 -2.70
CA PHE A 102 -30.29 8.40 -3.86
C PHE A 102 -30.42 9.69 -4.70
N LYS A 103 -29.36 10.00 -5.45
CA LYS A 103 -29.37 11.08 -6.44
C LYS A 103 -29.58 10.49 -7.84
N VAL A 104 -30.49 11.07 -8.63
CA VAL A 104 -30.78 10.62 -10.00
C VAL A 104 -29.54 10.68 -10.92
N SER A 105 -28.59 11.58 -10.60
CA SER A 105 -27.31 11.71 -11.29
C SER A 105 -26.35 10.53 -11.07
N MET A 106 -26.58 9.67 -10.08
CA MET A 106 -25.69 8.53 -9.78
C MET A 106 -25.64 7.53 -10.94
N ARG A 107 -24.52 6.80 -11.03
CA ARG A 107 -24.34 5.73 -12.04
C ARG A 107 -25.31 4.58 -11.77
N LYS A 108 -25.77 3.90 -12.84
CA LYS A 108 -26.71 2.76 -12.79
C LYS A 108 -26.29 1.74 -11.73
N GLN A 109 -25.02 1.32 -11.76
CA GLN A 109 -24.49 0.30 -10.86
C GLN A 109 -24.50 0.72 -9.38
N ILE A 110 -24.30 2.01 -9.09
CA ILE A 110 -24.34 2.51 -7.70
C ILE A 110 -25.77 2.45 -7.17
N ILE A 111 -26.74 2.88 -7.99
CA ILE A 111 -28.17 2.78 -7.64
C ILE A 111 -28.57 1.31 -7.48
N LYS A 112 -28.08 0.44 -8.38
CA LYS A 112 -28.34 -1.00 -8.32
C LYS A 112 -27.81 -1.62 -7.03
N ASN A 113 -26.58 -1.32 -6.62
CA ASN A 113 -25.99 -1.82 -5.38
C ASN A 113 -26.82 -1.39 -4.15
N LEU A 114 -27.23 -0.12 -4.09
CA LEU A 114 -28.09 0.40 -3.00
C LEU A 114 -29.45 -0.29 -2.94
N VAL A 115 -30.02 -0.61 -4.10
CA VAL A 115 -31.28 -1.34 -4.17
C VAL A 115 -31.10 -2.79 -3.73
N ILE A 116 -30.01 -3.47 -4.15
CA ILE A 116 -29.67 -4.82 -3.69
C ILE A 116 -29.55 -4.86 -2.17
N ASP A 117 -28.83 -3.91 -1.57
CA ASP A 117 -28.67 -3.81 -0.11
C ASP A 117 -30.03 -3.84 0.59
N LYS A 118 -30.98 -3.00 0.17
CA LYS A 118 -32.31 -2.97 0.78
C LYS A 118 -33.18 -4.18 0.48
N LEU A 119 -33.07 -4.77 -0.70
CA LEU A 119 -33.87 -5.95 -1.04
C LEU A 119 -33.42 -7.18 -0.28
N VAL A 120 -32.11 -7.30 -0.02
CA VAL A 120 -31.55 -8.35 0.86
C VAL A 120 -31.90 -8.07 2.32
N ASP A 121 -31.75 -6.81 2.80
CA ASP A 121 -32.16 -6.42 4.16
C ASP A 121 -33.64 -6.71 4.44
N ALA A 122 -34.50 -6.62 3.42
CA ALA A 122 -35.94 -6.86 3.51
C ALA A 122 -36.35 -8.32 3.28
N GLU A 123 -35.39 -9.24 3.11
CA GLU A 123 -35.60 -10.67 2.80
C GLU A 123 -36.43 -10.91 1.51
N ILE A 124 -36.45 -9.93 0.60
CA ILE A 124 -37.19 -10.02 -0.67
C ILE A 124 -36.35 -10.76 -1.72
N LEU A 125 -35.04 -10.52 -1.74
CA LEU A 125 -34.08 -11.25 -2.57
C LEU A 125 -33.16 -12.10 -1.69
N GLY A 126 -32.84 -13.30 -2.15
CA GLY A 126 -31.84 -14.15 -1.51
C GLY A 126 -30.42 -13.58 -1.59
N GLU A 127 -29.51 -14.13 -0.79
CA GLU A 127 -28.09 -13.72 -0.74
C GLU A 127 -27.39 -13.82 -2.12
N GLU A 128 -27.91 -14.64 -3.03
CA GLU A 128 -27.48 -14.74 -4.44
C GLU A 128 -27.41 -13.37 -5.15
N ALA A 129 -28.27 -12.41 -4.77
CA ALA A 129 -28.28 -11.08 -5.35
C ALA A 129 -27.01 -10.25 -5.03
N LEU A 130 -26.25 -10.62 -3.99
CA LEU A 130 -25.01 -9.94 -3.61
C LEU A 130 -23.90 -10.14 -4.65
N GLU A 131 -23.94 -11.24 -5.41
CA GLU A 131 -22.96 -11.53 -6.46
C GLU A 131 -23.06 -10.55 -7.64
N LEU A 132 -24.23 -9.93 -7.83
CA LEU A 132 -24.46 -8.92 -8.87
C LEU A 132 -23.88 -7.54 -8.52
N LYS A 133 -23.34 -7.36 -7.31
CA LYS A 133 -22.72 -6.11 -6.90
C LYS A 133 -21.41 -5.92 -7.63
N VAL A 134 -21.35 -4.86 -8.43
CA VAL A 134 -20.09 -4.42 -9.03
C VAL A 134 -19.35 -3.56 -8.00
N GLU A 135 -18.12 -3.95 -7.64
CA GLU A 135 -17.24 -3.14 -6.81
C GLU A 135 -17.09 -1.74 -7.44
N THR A 136 -17.46 -0.71 -6.68
CA THR A 136 -17.39 0.66 -7.17
C THR A 136 -15.93 1.14 -7.23
N VAL A 137 -15.65 2.14 -8.06
CA VAL A 137 -14.31 2.76 -8.18
C VAL A 137 -13.77 3.21 -6.82
N ASP A 138 -14.66 3.59 -5.90
CA ASP A 138 -14.27 4.04 -4.56
C ASP A 138 -13.79 2.87 -3.68
N ALA A 139 -14.42 1.69 -3.80
CA ALA A 139 -13.94 0.47 -3.13
C ALA A 139 -12.56 0.05 -3.64
N PHE A 140 -12.32 0.16 -4.95
CA PHE A 140 -11.00 -0.13 -5.53
C PHE A 140 -9.93 0.85 -5.02
N LYS A 141 -10.24 2.15 -4.94
CA LYS A 141 -9.34 3.16 -4.36
C LYS A 141 -9.02 2.88 -2.89
N LEU A 142 -10.02 2.50 -2.10
CA LEU A 142 -9.84 2.09 -0.70
C LEU A 142 -8.89 0.90 -0.59
N LYS A 143 -9.09 -0.14 -1.41
CA LYS A 143 -8.24 -1.34 -1.44
C LYS A 143 -6.80 -1.01 -1.86
N GLN A 144 -6.63 -0.10 -2.81
CA GLN A 144 -5.32 0.39 -3.23
C GLN A 144 -4.61 1.14 -2.10
N LEU A 145 -5.32 2.03 -1.40
CA LEU A 145 -4.79 2.78 -0.25
C LEU A 145 -4.40 1.85 0.90
N GLU A 146 -5.21 0.84 1.21
CA GLU A 146 -4.91 -0.16 2.23
C GLU A 146 -3.65 -0.96 1.89
N LEU A 147 -3.49 -1.35 0.63
CA LEU A 147 -2.30 -2.05 0.17
C LEU A 147 -1.06 -1.18 0.29
N GLU A 148 -1.15 0.11 -0.09
CA GLU A 148 -0.06 1.06 0.04
C GLU A 148 0.35 1.26 1.50
N HIS A 149 -0.63 1.36 2.42
CA HIS A 149 -0.36 1.48 3.84
C HIS A 149 0.32 0.23 4.41
N LYS A 150 -0.12 -0.97 4.00
CA LYS A 150 0.52 -2.24 4.39
C LYS A 150 1.96 -2.34 3.90
N LEU A 151 2.26 -1.85 2.70
CA LEU A 151 3.62 -1.81 2.16
C LEU A 151 4.51 -0.87 2.99
N LYS A 152 4.03 0.34 3.29
CA LYS A 152 4.77 1.31 4.13
C LYS A 152 5.08 0.76 5.53
N LEU A 153 4.13 0.08 6.16
CA LEU A 153 4.35 -0.54 7.47
C LEU A 153 5.47 -1.59 7.42
N LYS A 154 5.46 -2.47 6.42
CA LYS A 154 6.53 -3.47 6.23
C LYS A 154 7.90 -2.86 5.95
N GLU A 155 7.94 -1.77 5.18
CA GLU A 155 9.19 -1.05 4.91
C GLU A 155 9.78 -0.44 6.17
N LEU A 156 8.94 0.12 7.05
CA LEU A 156 9.37 0.64 8.35
C LEU A 156 9.90 -0.46 9.26
N GLU A 157 9.16 -1.57 9.39
CA GLU A 157 9.61 -2.72 10.18
C GLU A 157 10.96 -3.29 9.71
N MET A 158 11.18 -3.37 8.39
CA MET A 158 12.48 -3.79 7.86
C MET A 158 13.60 -2.80 8.18
N LYS A 159 13.33 -1.49 8.11
CA LYS A 159 14.32 -0.47 8.46
C LYS A 159 14.71 -0.55 9.92
N GLU A 160 13.75 -0.70 10.83
CA GLU A 160 14.01 -0.84 12.26
C GLU A 160 14.87 -2.07 12.56
N ARG A 161 14.58 -3.22 11.95
CA ARG A 161 15.43 -4.42 12.09
C ARG A 161 16.85 -4.17 11.61
N LEU A 162 17.03 -3.54 10.45
CA LEU A 162 18.35 -3.24 9.91
C LEU A 162 19.13 -2.25 10.81
N GLU A 163 18.45 -1.29 11.43
CA GLU A 163 19.08 -0.37 12.39
C GLU A 163 19.50 -1.09 13.68
N MET A 164 18.65 -1.98 14.20
CA MET A 164 18.97 -2.81 15.35
C MET A 164 20.18 -3.70 15.07
N ASP A 165 20.21 -4.42 13.94
CA ASP A 165 21.33 -5.28 13.54
C ASP A 165 22.65 -4.50 13.41
N LYS A 166 22.59 -3.26 12.89
CA LYS A 166 23.77 -2.39 12.81
C LYS A 166 24.27 -2.01 14.20
N LYS A 167 23.36 -1.62 15.10
CA LYS A 167 23.68 -1.24 16.46
C LYS A 167 24.26 -2.41 17.26
N GLU A 168 23.69 -3.60 17.13
CA GLU A 168 24.22 -4.82 17.75
C GLU A 168 25.66 -5.12 17.29
N LYS A 169 25.93 -5.01 15.98
CA LYS A 169 27.29 -5.19 15.45
C LYS A 169 28.27 -4.14 15.96
N GLU A 170 27.85 -2.88 16.06
CA GLU A 170 28.67 -1.81 16.63
C GLU A 170 28.98 -2.06 18.12
N ASP A 171 27.98 -2.48 18.90
CA ASP A 171 28.13 -2.77 20.32
C ASP A 171 29.01 -4.01 20.54
N GLU A 172 28.88 -5.04 19.69
CA GLU A 172 29.77 -6.21 19.70
C GLU A 172 31.22 -5.82 19.39
N PHE A 173 31.42 -4.94 18.41
CA PHE A 173 32.74 -4.42 18.06
C PHE A 173 33.37 -3.64 19.23
N LYS A 174 32.62 -2.72 19.85
CA LYS A 174 33.07 -1.97 21.05
C LYS A 174 33.42 -2.90 22.21
N LEU A 175 32.61 -3.93 22.44
CA LEU A 175 32.87 -4.91 23.50
C LEU A 175 34.15 -5.71 23.24
N LYS A 176 34.40 -6.11 21.99
CA LYS A 176 35.65 -6.77 21.59
C LYS A 176 36.86 -5.86 21.82
N GLU A 177 36.76 -4.59 21.45
CA GLU A 177 37.82 -3.61 21.66
C GLU A 177 38.15 -3.41 23.15
N LEU A 178 37.12 -3.28 24.01
CA LEU A 178 37.29 -3.17 25.46
C LEU A 178 37.97 -4.42 26.05
N LYS A 179 37.53 -5.61 25.66
CA LYS A 179 38.15 -6.88 26.11
C LYS A 179 39.62 -7.00 25.69
N MET A 180 39.97 -6.51 24.51
CA MET A 180 41.36 -6.48 24.06
C MET A 180 42.20 -5.53 24.93
N LYS A 181 41.70 -4.31 25.20
CA LYS A 181 42.37 -3.35 26.10
C LYS A 181 42.51 -3.87 27.53
N GLU A 182 41.51 -4.56 28.06
CA GLU A 182 41.60 -5.19 29.39
C GLU A 182 42.66 -6.29 29.43
N LYS A 183 42.72 -7.15 28.41
CA LYS A 183 43.75 -8.18 28.29
C LYS A 183 45.16 -7.58 28.18
N GLU A 184 45.32 -6.50 27.44
CA GLU A 184 46.60 -5.78 27.34
C GLU A 184 47.03 -5.21 28.69
N LYS A 185 46.12 -4.53 29.40
CA LYS A 185 46.38 -4.03 30.76
C LYS A 185 46.75 -5.14 31.74
N LEU A 186 46.07 -6.29 31.67
CA LEU A 186 46.38 -7.44 32.51
C LEU A 186 47.78 -7.99 32.23
N LYS A 187 48.16 -8.13 30.94
CA LYS A 187 49.52 -8.55 30.56
C LYS A 187 50.58 -7.57 31.02
N GLU A 188 50.33 -6.27 30.90
CA GLU A 188 51.24 -5.24 31.41
C GLU A 188 51.39 -5.33 32.94
N PHE A 189 50.30 -5.56 33.66
CA PHE A 189 50.32 -5.75 35.10
C PHE A 189 51.14 -7.00 35.49
N GLU A 190 50.87 -8.15 34.89
CA GLU A 190 51.63 -9.39 35.13
C GLU A 190 53.12 -9.24 34.80
N MET A 191 53.45 -8.52 33.72
CA MET A 191 54.84 -8.24 33.34
C MET A 191 55.53 -7.36 34.38
N ARG A 192 54.85 -6.33 34.90
CA ARG A 192 55.38 -5.48 35.98
C ARG A 192 55.66 -6.27 37.25
N GLU A 193 54.72 -7.12 37.68
CA GLU A 193 54.93 -7.97 38.87
C GLU A 193 56.12 -8.92 38.70
N ARG A 194 56.28 -9.52 37.52
CA ARG A 194 57.47 -10.36 37.23
C ARG A 194 58.77 -9.59 37.35
N LEU A 195 58.82 -8.38 36.79
CA LEU A 195 60.00 -7.51 36.85
C LEU A 195 60.32 -7.10 38.29
N GLU A 196 59.32 -6.81 39.11
CA GLU A 196 59.52 -6.49 40.54
C GLU A 196 60.06 -7.69 41.32
N MET A 197 59.49 -8.87 41.13
CA MET A 197 59.98 -10.10 41.75
C MET A 197 61.43 -10.42 41.35
N GLU A 198 61.78 -10.18 40.09
CA GLU A 198 63.13 -10.39 39.58
C GLU A 198 64.12 -9.36 40.14
N LYS A 199 63.71 -8.09 40.26
CA LYS A 199 64.49 -7.05 40.96
C LYS A 199 64.75 -7.45 42.41
N MET A 200 63.72 -7.88 43.16
CA MET A 200 63.89 -8.36 44.54
C MET A 200 64.87 -9.53 44.64
N LYS A 201 64.78 -10.51 43.73
CA LYS A 201 65.74 -11.64 43.69
C LYS A 201 67.17 -11.17 43.46
N ILE A 202 67.38 -10.24 42.52
CA ILE A 202 68.71 -9.67 42.25
C ILE A 202 69.24 -8.93 43.48
N GLU A 203 68.37 -8.19 44.18
CA GLU A 203 68.72 -7.44 45.38
C GLU A 203 69.13 -8.38 46.53
N MET A 204 68.36 -9.45 46.77
CA MET A 204 68.74 -10.50 47.74
C MET A 204 70.09 -11.15 47.40
N VAL A 205 70.33 -11.48 46.13
CA VAL A 205 71.62 -12.04 45.68
C VAL A 205 72.77 -11.04 45.85
N LYS A 206 72.53 -9.74 45.66
CA LYS A 206 73.52 -8.70 45.94
C LYS A 206 73.83 -8.62 47.43
N GLU A 207 72.83 -8.67 48.29
CA GLU A 207 73.01 -8.66 49.75
C GLU A 207 73.77 -9.91 50.25
N GLU A 208 73.44 -11.10 49.73
CA GLU A 208 74.18 -12.34 50.00
C GLU A 208 75.64 -12.29 49.54
N ASN A 209 75.91 -11.68 48.39
CA ASN A 209 77.27 -11.51 47.89
C ASN A 209 78.03 -10.45 48.69
N ASN A 210 77.38 -9.38 49.16
CA ASN A 210 78.00 -8.33 49.97
C ASN A 210 78.33 -8.85 51.39
N THR A 211 77.48 -9.69 51.98
CA THR A 211 77.76 -10.39 53.24
C THR A 211 78.89 -11.42 53.11
N LYS A 212 79.02 -12.12 51.97
CA LYS A 212 80.18 -12.98 51.67
C LYS A 212 81.48 -12.19 51.47
N VAL A 213 81.41 -10.97 50.92
CA VAL A 213 82.57 -10.07 50.79
C VAL A 213 83.00 -9.54 52.17
N GLN A 214 82.06 -9.21 53.05
CA GLN A 214 82.38 -8.80 54.43
C GLN A 214 82.98 -9.95 55.27
N GLN A 215 82.50 -11.18 55.12
CA GLN A 215 83.07 -12.35 55.82
C GLN A 215 84.47 -12.78 55.32
N LYS A 216 84.94 -12.29 54.17
CA LYS A 216 86.28 -12.60 53.63
C LYS A 216 87.36 -11.55 53.95
N SER A 217 87.01 -10.48 54.67
CA SER A 217 87.94 -9.35 54.93
C SER A 217 88.59 -9.35 56.32
N GLU A 218 88.43 -10.40 57.14
CA GLU A 218 88.97 -10.46 58.51
C GLU A 218 90.27 -11.25 58.68
N TYR A 219 90.97 -11.62 57.59
CA TYR A 219 92.33 -12.18 57.67
C TYR A 219 93.15 -11.82 56.42
N PHE A 220 93.81 -10.67 56.43
CA PHE A 220 94.96 -10.42 55.55
C PHE A 220 96.02 -9.64 56.32
N ASP A 221 97.06 -10.34 56.74
CA ASP A 221 98.21 -9.81 57.49
C ASP A 221 99.34 -9.52 56.49
N GLU A 222 99.56 -8.23 56.18
CA GLU A 222 100.46 -7.75 55.11
C GLU A 222 101.97 -7.98 55.41
N GLN A 223 102.34 -8.50 56.58
CA GLN A 223 103.75 -8.60 57.00
C GLN A 223 104.46 -9.91 56.64
N LYS A 224 103.81 -10.86 55.96
CA LYS A 224 104.44 -12.12 55.50
C LYS A 224 104.29 -12.30 54.00
N ILE A 225 105.11 -11.60 53.20
CA ILE A 225 105.73 -12.10 51.96
C ILE A 225 106.85 -11.10 51.62
N TYR A 226 108.05 -11.40 52.10
CA TYR A 226 109.28 -10.88 51.50
C TYR A 226 110.13 -12.09 51.12
N VAL A 227 110.80 -11.93 49.97
CA VAL A 227 111.89 -12.73 49.41
C VAL A 227 111.48 -14.01 48.64
N TRP A 228 111.34 -13.89 47.30
CA TRP A 228 112.26 -14.52 46.34
C TRP A 228 111.82 -14.22 44.89
N PHE A 229 112.48 -13.29 44.20
CA PHE A 229 112.60 -13.30 42.73
C PHE A 229 113.84 -12.50 42.32
N PRO A 230 114.83 -13.11 41.63
CA PRO A 230 115.84 -12.37 40.89
C PRO A 230 115.41 -12.11 39.44
N ASP A 231 115.61 -10.86 39.07
CA ASP A 231 115.62 -10.13 37.78
C ASP A 231 115.62 -10.91 36.45
N PHE A 232 114.93 -10.35 35.43
CA PHE A 232 115.63 -9.83 34.24
C PHE A 232 114.77 -8.92 33.33
N VAL A 233 115.23 -7.66 33.22
CA VAL A 233 115.43 -6.78 32.04
C VAL A 233 114.26 -6.34 31.14
N LYS A 234 114.09 -5.01 31.13
CA LYS A 234 113.25 -4.15 30.29
C LYS A 234 113.67 -4.14 28.80
N LYS A 235 112.67 -4.08 27.90
CA LYS A 235 112.76 -3.29 26.65
C LYS A 235 111.43 -2.54 26.39
N GLN A 236 111.60 -1.27 26.04
CA GLN A 236 110.61 -0.19 25.79
C GLN A 236 109.76 -0.43 24.52
N SER A 237 108.43 -0.34 24.60
CA SER A 237 107.50 0.74 24.18
C SER A 237 107.47 1.14 22.70
N ILE A 238 106.27 1.14 22.07
CA ILE A 238 105.62 2.30 21.41
C ILE A 238 104.27 1.89 20.78
N ASN A 239 103.22 2.64 21.18
CA ASN A 239 101.99 3.10 20.50
C ASN A 239 101.28 2.23 19.44
N ILE A 240 99.95 2.04 19.56
CA ILE A 240 98.83 2.70 18.83
C ILE A 240 97.54 2.19 19.55
N PHE A 241 96.68 2.98 20.21
CA PHE A 241 95.56 3.73 19.64
C PHE A 241 94.95 4.62 20.75
N HIS A 242 95.20 5.93 20.64
CA HIS A 242 94.23 6.95 21.02
C HIS A 242 93.38 7.26 19.78
N SER A 243 92.17 7.79 20.01
CA SER A 243 91.25 8.40 19.03
C SER A 243 90.13 7.43 18.59
N LEU A 244 88.83 7.64 18.82
CA LEU A 244 87.97 8.71 19.36
C LEU A 244 86.63 8.00 19.63
N ARG A 245 86.05 7.95 20.83
CA ARG A 245 85.30 9.04 21.50
C ARG A 245 84.65 10.02 20.52
N LYS A 246 83.57 9.60 19.85
CA LYS A 246 82.44 10.44 19.39
C LYS A 246 81.39 9.58 18.69
N LEU A 247 80.40 9.09 19.45
CA LEU A 247 79.00 9.01 19.01
C LEU A 247 78.14 8.77 20.25
N LEU A 248 77.99 9.89 20.96
CA LEU A 248 76.90 10.17 21.88
C LEU A 248 75.78 10.79 21.01
N ILE A 249 74.51 10.54 21.36
CA ILE A 249 73.29 11.19 20.84
C ILE A 249 72.77 10.56 19.52
N ILE A 250 71.75 9.71 19.60
CA ILE A 250 70.30 10.02 19.47
C ILE A 250 69.54 8.92 20.21
#